data_AF-A0A497HSK6-F1
#
_entry.id   AF-A0A497HSK6-F1
#
_cell.length_a   1.000
_cell.length_b   1.000
_cell.length_c   1.000
_cell.angle_alpha   90.00
_cell.angle_beta   90.00
_cell.angle_gamma   90.00
#
_symmetry.space_group_name_H-M   'P 1'
#
loop_
_entity.id
_entity.type
_entity.pdbx_description
1 polymer ?
#
loop_
_entity_poly.entity_id
_entity_poly.type
_entity_poly.pdbx_seq_one_letter_code
_entity_poly.pdbx_strand_id
1 'polypeptide(L)'
;MWIIVVEGLRDVTFISEIIKRNSSERVPAIYSRTPKESIRKLIRLLRTSSDYHYYQKQFGFIVYGDNGRPNVINKVLPRLCNDLLGKDPPKHIKLFTILDDDGISHEEIMEAIKEKVRSIPHSRFVVMGKVDFGILDSADDTYRIDVSVFFIPLSLERQIQKKGREITGCKDGESLAELKKCGTVDELIRKVVDEGWFDNEKWYRELVDFIKKITS
;
A
#
# COMPACT_ATOMS: atom_id res chain seq x y z
N MET A 1 -10.00 2.92 10.02
CA MET A 1 -9.35 3.64 8.90
C MET A 1 -8.45 2.67 8.14
N TRP A 2 -8.37 2.78 6.81
CA TRP A 2 -7.44 1.99 5.99
C TRP A 2 -6.10 2.70 5.84
N ILE A 3 -5.01 1.94 5.88
CA ILE A 3 -3.65 2.42 5.65
C ILE A 3 -3.09 1.62 4.49
N ILE A 4 -2.83 2.30 3.38
CA ILE A 4 -2.22 1.71 2.19
C ILE A 4 -0.71 1.84 2.30
N VAL A 5 -0.01 0.72 2.25
CA VAL A 5 1.45 0.62 2.36
C VAL A 5 2.00 0.14 1.03
N VAL A 6 2.89 0.91 0.42
CA VAL A 6 3.48 0.60 -0.90
C VAL A 6 5.00 0.68 -0.84
N GLU A 7 5.68 0.06 -1.79
CA GLU A 7 7.15 -0.06 -1.79
C GLU A 7 7.86 1.26 -2.12
N GLY A 8 7.44 1.92 -3.19
CA GLY A 8 8.11 3.07 -3.77
C GLY A 8 7.28 4.36 -3.77
N LEU A 9 7.97 5.47 -4.02
CA LEU A 9 7.34 6.77 -4.26
C LEU A 9 6.44 6.76 -5.50
N ARG A 10 6.83 5.99 -6.52
CA ARG A 10 6.09 5.86 -7.78
C ARG A 10 4.74 5.17 -7.55
N ASP A 11 4.72 4.15 -6.71
CA ASP A 11 3.50 3.46 -6.30
C ASP A 11 2.58 4.42 -5.51
N VAL A 12 3.16 5.25 -4.64
CA VAL A 12 2.37 6.29 -3.94
C VAL A 12 1.69 7.21 -4.95
N THR A 13 2.41 7.69 -5.97
CA THR A 13 1.84 8.53 -7.02
C THR A 13 0.73 7.79 -7.77
N PHE A 14 0.98 6.55 -8.18
CA PHE A 14 0.03 5.73 -8.94
C PHE A 14 -1.27 5.47 -8.16
N ILE A 15 -1.17 5.00 -6.92
CA ILE A 15 -2.33 4.72 -6.06
C ILE A 15 -3.08 5.99 -5.71
N SER A 16 -2.37 7.09 -5.44
CA SER A 16 -3.02 8.38 -5.17
C SER A 16 -3.85 8.85 -6.36
N GLU A 17 -3.37 8.62 -7.58
CA GLU A 17 -4.12 9.00 -8.78
C GLU A 17 -5.31 8.06 -9.04
N ILE A 18 -5.18 6.75 -8.79
CA ILE A 18 -6.33 5.82 -8.85
C ILE A 18 -7.43 6.27 -7.89
N ILE A 19 -7.06 6.62 -6.66
CA ILE A 19 -8.02 7.08 -5.66
C ILE A 19 -8.71 8.35 -6.14
N LYS A 20 -7.97 9.37 -6.61
CA LYS A 20 -8.58 10.63 -7.10
C LYS A 20 -9.51 10.39 -8.28
N ARG A 21 -9.11 9.53 -9.23
CA ARG A 21 -9.93 9.18 -10.40
C ARG A 21 -11.23 8.47 -10.01
N ASN A 22 -11.24 7.75 -8.89
CA ASN A 22 -12.35 6.87 -8.50
C ASN A 22 -13.09 7.30 -7.21
N SER A 23 -12.67 8.36 -6.53
CA SER A 23 -13.28 8.86 -5.30
C SER A 23 -13.41 10.37 -5.35
N SER A 24 -14.65 10.87 -5.38
CA SER A 24 -14.98 12.30 -5.46
C SER A 24 -15.02 13.00 -4.09
N GLU A 25 -15.07 12.26 -2.99
CA GLU A 25 -15.38 12.83 -1.66
C GLU A 25 -14.22 12.74 -0.65
N ARG A 26 -13.14 11.98 -0.92
CA ARG A 26 -12.04 11.77 0.04
C ARG A 26 -10.69 11.94 -0.63
N VAL A 27 -9.86 12.84 -0.07
CA VAL A 27 -8.48 13.06 -0.51
C VAL A 27 -7.53 12.26 0.38
N PRO A 28 -6.61 11.45 -0.17
CA PRO A 28 -5.64 10.72 0.65
C PRO A 28 -4.75 11.66 1.45
N ALA A 29 -4.49 11.33 2.71
CA ALA A 29 -3.33 11.85 3.40
C ALA A 29 -2.08 11.09 2.90
N ILE A 30 -1.22 11.76 2.13
CA ILE A 30 -0.02 11.16 1.53
C ILE A 30 1.19 11.36 2.46
N TYR A 31 1.82 10.26 2.87
CA TYR A 31 3.03 10.27 3.70
C TYR A 31 4.17 9.55 2.98
N SER A 32 4.96 10.31 2.20
CA SER A 32 6.01 9.68 1.38
C SER A 32 7.30 10.48 1.21
N ARG A 33 7.35 11.78 1.51
CA ARG A 33 8.43 12.65 0.98
C ARG A 33 9.78 12.67 1.73
N THR A 34 9.90 12.16 2.96
CA THR A 34 11.19 12.17 3.70
C THR A 34 11.49 10.87 4.49
N PRO A 35 12.65 10.19 4.28
CA PRO A 35 12.93 8.83 4.79
C PRO A 35 13.02 8.65 6.30
N LYS A 36 13.37 9.69 7.08
CA LYS A 36 13.57 9.58 8.53
C LYS A 36 12.33 10.00 9.35
N GLU A 37 11.35 10.60 8.70
CA GLU A 37 10.17 11.16 9.37
C GLU A 37 8.88 10.40 9.05
N SER A 38 8.84 9.49 8.07
CA SER A 38 7.58 8.90 7.58
C SER A 38 6.95 7.88 8.54
N ILE A 39 7.63 6.78 8.90
CA ILE A 39 6.99 5.69 9.67
C ILE A 39 6.78 6.06 11.15
N ARG A 40 7.71 6.79 11.76
CA ARG A 40 7.57 7.25 13.16
C ARG A 40 6.41 8.24 13.30
N LYS A 41 6.23 9.12 12.31
CA LYS A 41 5.11 10.06 12.26
C LYS A 41 3.79 9.33 12.03
N LEU A 42 3.78 8.33 11.15
CA LEU A 42 2.64 7.44 10.97
C LEU A 42 2.27 6.75 12.29
N ILE A 43 3.23 6.12 12.96
CA ILE A 43 3.00 5.47 14.27
C ILE A 43 2.50 6.48 15.32
N ARG A 44 3.11 7.66 15.39
CA ARG A 44 2.69 8.73 16.33
C ARG A 44 1.24 9.17 16.08
N LEU A 45 0.87 9.37 14.81
CA LEU A 45 -0.49 9.71 14.40
C LEU A 45 -1.47 8.61 14.81
N LEU A 46 -1.14 7.35 14.53
CA LEU A 46 -2.00 6.22 14.83
C LEU A 46 -2.19 6.01 16.33
N ARG A 47 -1.16 6.26 17.15
CA ARG A 47 -1.24 6.13 18.61
C ARG A 47 -1.99 7.27 19.31
N THR A 48 -2.09 8.43 18.68
CA THR A 48 -2.72 9.59 19.30
C THR A 48 -4.21 9.57 18.95
N SER A 49 -5.09 9.22 19.89
CA SER A 49 -6.51 9.02 19.58
C SER A 49 -7.17 10.24 18.93
N SER A 50 -6.85 11.46 19.38
CA SER A 50 -7.37 12.69 18.76
C SER A 50 -6.94 12.83 17.30
N ASP A 51 -5.67 12.55 16.99
CA ASP A 51 -5.13 12.60 15.63
C ASP A 51 -5.77 11.51 14.78
N TYR A 52 -5.81 10.26 15.28
CA TYR A 52 -6.45 9.15 14.56
C TYR A 52 -7.90 9.48 14.17
N HIS A 53 -8.72 9.98 15.09
CA HIS A 53 -10.11 10.34 14.80
C HIS A 53 -10.21 11.53 13.83
N TYR A 54 -9.32 12.51 13.94
CA TYR A 54 -9.24 13.62 12.99
C TYR A 54 -8.93 13.13 11.58
N TYR A 55 -7.88 12.30 11.43
CA TYR A 55 -7.46 11.77 10.14
C TYR A 55 -8.50 10.85 9.52
N GLN A 56 -9.14 10.01 10.34
CA GLN A 56 -10.22 9.15 9.89
C GLN A 56 -11.40 9.97 9.33
N LYS A 57 -11.75 11.09 9.98
CA LYS A 57 -12.84 11.97 9.52
C LYS A 57 -12.48 12.79 8.28
N GLN A 58 -11.24 13.28 8.19
CA GLN A 58 -10.82 14.24 7.17
C GLN A 58 -10.33 13.60 5.86
N PHE A 59 -9.61 12.48 5.94
CA PHE A 59 -8.91 11.92 4.79
C PHE A 59 -9.38 10.51 4.41
N GLY A 60 -10.01 9.77 5.33
CA GLY A 60 -10.51 8.41 5.12
C GLY A 60 -9.44 7.31 5.02
N PHE A 61 -8.25 7.64 4.50
CA PHE A 61 -7.13 6.71 4.30
C PHE A 61 -5.76 7.42 4.30
N ILE A 62 -4.73 6.64 4.59
CA ILE A 62 -3.32 7.05 4.58
C ILE A 62 -2.58 6.25 3.51
N VAL A 63 -1.79 6.90 2.66
CA VAL A 63 -0.88 6.20 1.73
C VAL A 63 0.57 6.43 2.16
N TYR A 64 1.27 5.34 2.48
CA TYR A 64 2.67 5.32 2.92
C TYR A 64 3.56 4.63 1.89
N GLY A 65 4.68 5.26 1.52
CA GLY A 65 5.73 4.63 0.70
C GLY A 65 7.12 4.71 1.37
N ASP A 66 7.91 3.64 1.33
CA ASP A 66 9.26 3.57 1.95
C ASP A 66 10.40 3.91 0.98
N ASN A 67 10.16 4.85 0.05
CA ASN A 67 11.17 5.35 -0.90
C ASN A 67 11.95 4.24 -1.65
N GLY A 68 11.29 3.13 -2.00
CA GLY A 68 11.88 2.04 -2.79
C GLY A 68 12.84 1.14 -2.02
N ARG A 69 12.80 1.15 -0.68
CA ARG A 69 13.56 0.17 0.11
C ARG A 69 12.81 -1.18 0.06
N PRO A 70 13.47 -2.29 -0.32
CA PRO A 70 12.86 -3.62 -0.47
C PRO A 70 12.53 -4.29 0.87
N ASN A 71 11.84 -3.58 1.76
CA ASN A 71 11.68 -3.98 3.15
C ASN A 71 10.30 -3.63 3.71
N VAL A 72 9.29 -3.36 2.87
CA VAL A 72 7.92 -3.15 3.36
C VAL A 72 7.47 -4.37 4.17
N ILE A 73 7.66 -5.56 3.62
CA ILE A 73 7.37 -6.84 4.26
C ILE A 73 8.28 -7.09 5.48
N ASN A 74 9.59 -6.92 5.34
CA ASN A 74 10.55 -7.35 6.37
C ASN A 74 10.80 -6.33 7.49
N LYS A 75 10.42 -5.05 7.30
CA LYS A 75 10.68 -3.97 8.27
C LYS A 75 9.47 -3.10 8.57
N VAL A 76 8.73 -2.64 7.56
CA VAL A 76 7.65 -1.64 7.76
C VAL A 76 6.44 -2.30 8.42
N LEU A 77 5.89 -3.35 7.81
CA LEU A 77 4.71 -4.05 8.31
C LEU A 77 4.95 -4.66 9.71
N PRO A 78 6.01 -5.45 9.94
CA PRO A 78 6.37 -5.94 11.27
C PRO A 78 6.47 -4.85 12.33
N ARG A 79 7.08 -3.70 11.99
CA ARG A 79 7.27 -2.60 12.92
C ARG A 79 5.95 -1.89 13.22
N LEU A 80 5.10 -1.69 12.21
CA LEU A 80 3.74 -1.17 12.42
C LEU A 80 2.97 -2.09 13.37
N CYS A 81 2.97 -3.40 13.12
CA CYS A 81 2.28 -4.35 13.98
C CYS A 81 2.82 -4.34 15.43
N ASN A 82 4.13 -4.34 15.62
CA ASN A 82 4.76 -4.29 16.95
C ASN A 82 4.47 -2.99 17.70
N ASP A 83 4.69 -1.83 17.06
CA ASP A 83 4.51 -0.54 17.72
C ASP A 83 3.03 -0.19 17.96
N LEU A 84 2.10 -0.77 17.18
CA LEU A 84 0.67 -0.59 17.39
C LEU A 84 0.18 -1.52 18.50
N LEU A 85 0.36 -2.84 18.40
CA LEU A 85 -0.19 -3.80 19.39
C LEU A 85 0.38 -3.62 20.81
N GLY A 86 1.63 -3.17 20.96
CA GLY A 86 2.29 -3.09 22.27
C GLY A 86 2.06 -1.80 23.06
N LYS A 87 1.37 -0.78 22.52
CA LYS A 87 1.40 0.59 23.08
C LYS A 87 0.10 1.40 22.92
N ASP A 88 -1.03 0.74 23.16
CA ASP A 88 -2.39 1.31 23.20
C ASP A 88 -2.87 1.85 21.83
N PRO A 89 -3.06 0.97 20.82
CA PRO A 89 -3.48 1.37 19.48
C PRO A 89 -4.99 1.63 19.39
N PRO A 90 -5.46 2.22 18.29
CA PRO A 90 -6.86 2.12 17.88
C PRO A 90 -7.34 0.67 17.91
N LYS A 91 -8.57 0.44 18.42
CA LYS A 91 -9.18 -0.90 18.55
C LYS A 91 -9.12 -1.74 17.26
N HIS A 92 -9.22 -1.09 16.11
CA HIS A 92 -9.17 -1.77 14.81
C HIS A 92 -8.42 -0.95 13.76
N ILE A 93 -7.39 -1.56 13.17
CA ILE A 93 -6.60 -0.98 12.08
C ILE A 93 -6.63 -1.94 10.89
N LYS A 94 -6.75 -1.39 9.69
CA LYS A 94 -6.70 -2.17 8.44
C LYS A 94 -5.55 -1.68 7.60
N LEU A 95 -4.63 -2.59 7.29
CA LEU A 95 -3.49 -2.37 6.42
C LEU A 95 -3.77 -3.01 5.07
N PHE A 96 -3.51 -2.29 3.99
CA PHE A 96 -3.53 -2.81 2.63
C PHE A 96 -2.17 -2.59 2.00
N THR A 97 -1.50 -3.67 1.62
CA THR A 97 -0.14 -3.61 1.07
C THR A 97 -0.17 -3.95 -0.40
N ILE A 98 0.50 -3.14 -1.21
CA ILE A 98 0.64 -3.38 -2.65
C ILE A 98 2.13 -3.56 -2.94
N LEU A 99 2.46 -4.70 -3.55
CA LEU A 99 3.83 -5.16 -3.76
C LEU A 99 4.04 -5.52 -5.23
N ASP A 100 5.28 -5.39 -5.69
CA ASP A 100 5.69 -5.99 -6.96
C ASP A 100 5.72 -7.52 -6.84
N ASP A 101 5.37 -8.23 -7.91
CA ASP A 101 5.50 -9.69 -8.02
C ASP A 101 6.93 -10.05 -8.46
N ASP A 102 7.82 -10.10 -7.48
CA ASP A 102 9.22 -10.49 -7.60
C ASP A 102 9.46 -12.00 -7.42
N GLY A 103 8.38 -12.79 -7.41
CA GLY A 103 8.42 -14.25 -7.19
C GLY A 103 8.26 -14.66 -5.73
N ILE A 104 8.02 -13.72 -4.80
CA ILE A 104 7.66 -14.01 -3.42
C ILE A 104 6.18 -14.38 -3.33
N SER A 105 5.88 -15.54 -2.75
CA SER A 105 4.50 -15.99 -2.55
C SER A 105 3.80 -15.26 -1.40
N HIS A 106 2.46 -15.22 -1.45
CA HIS A 106 1.64 -14.71 -0.35
C HIS A 106 1.95 -15.43 0.99
N GLU A 107 2.20 -16.74 0.93
CA GLU A 107 2.49 -17.57 2.10
C GLU A 107 3.80 -17.15 2.78
N GLU A 108 4.84 -16.86 2.00
CA GLU A 108 6.12 -16.37 2.51
C GLU A 108 5.98 -15.02 3.22
N ILE A 109 5.17 -14.11 2.67
CA ILE A 109 4.88 -12.81 3.30
C ILE A 109 4.15 -13.01 4.63
N MET A 110 3.13 -13.86 4.64
CA MET A 110 2.33 -14.11 5.84
C MET A 110 3.17 -14.77 6.94
N GLU A 111 4.06 -15.71 6.61
CA GLU A 111 4.96 -16.32 7.60
C GLU A 111 5.97 -15.29 8.12
N ALA A 112 6.53 -14.41 7.28
CA ALA A 112 7.42 -13.34 7.73
C ALA A 112 6.73 -12.37 8.71
N ILE A 113 5.49 -12.00 8.44
CA ILE A 113 4.68 -11.19 9.37
C ILE A 113 4.45 -11.98 10.66
N LYS A 114 3.99 -13.23 10.57
CA LYS A 114 3.70 -14.09 11.72
C LYS A 114 4.90 -14.31 12.62
N GLU A 115 6.08 -14.57 12.08
CA GLU A 115 7.33 -14.72 12.86
C GLU A 115 7.65 -13.47 13.67
N LYS A 116 7.49 -12.29 13.08
CA LYS A 116 7.73 -11.02 13.78
C LYS A 116 6.68 -10.76 14.83
N VAL A 117 5.43 -11.11 14.56
CA VAL A 117 4.31 -10.92 15.48
C VAL A 117 4.40 -11.87 16.66
N ARG A 118 4.87 -13.12 16.48
CA ARG A 118 5.13 -14.08 17.58
C ARG A 118 6.01 -13.49 18.69
N SER A 119 6.90 -12.55 18.36
CA SER A 119 7.75 -11.87 19.34
C SER A 119 7.02 -10.82 20.21
N ILE A 120 5.77 -10.49 19.87
CA ILE A 120 4.93 -9.54 20.60
C ILE A 120 4.15 -10.33 21.67
N PRO A 121 4.36 -10.03 22.98
CA PRO A 121 3.64 -10.70 24.04
C PRO A 121 2.12 -10.56 23.88
N HIS A 122 1.38 -11.62 24.22
CA HIS A 122 -0.08 -11.61 24.18
C HIS A 122 -0.65 -11.23 22.80
N SER A 123 0.02 -11.59 21.71
CA SER A 123 -0.50 -11.45 20.36
C SER A 123 -0.83 -12.81 19.75
N ARG A 124 -1.84 -12.84 18.87
CA ARG A 124 -2.18 -14.02 18.08
C ARG A 124 -2.23 -13.65 16.61
N PHE A 125 -1.73 -14.53 15.75
CA PHE A 125 -1.79 -14.39 14.30
C PHE A 125 -2.74 -15.46 13.74
N VAL A 126 -3.79 -15.02 13.05
CA VAL A 126 -4.78 -15.89 12.44
C VAL A 126 -4.83 -15.61 10.93
N VAL A 127 -4.64 -16.65 10.14
CA VAL A 127 -4.86 -16.60 8.68
C VAL A 127 -6.30 -17.04 8.43
N MET A 128 -7.10 -16.20 7.77
CA MET A 128 -8.48 -16.54 7.41
C MET A 128 -8.64 -16.74 5.90
N GLY A 129 -8.98 -17.97 5.50
CA GLY A 129 -9.47 -18.27 4.15
C GLY A 129 -8.41 -18.27 3.04
N LYS A 130 -8.86 -18.55 1.81
CA LYS A 130 -8.03 -18.48 0.61
C LYS A 130 -7.73 -17.02 0.27
N VAL A 131 -6.53 -16.61 0.67
CA VAL A 131 -5.78 -15.43 0.21
C VAL A 131 -6.35 -14.10 0.73
N ASP A 132 -5.48 -13.20 1.17
CA ASP A 132 -5.71 -11.74 1.37
C ASP A 132 -5.87 -11.20 2.79
N PHE A 133 -5.88 -12.01 3.87
CA PHE A 133 -6.07 -11.47 5.23
C PHE A 133 -5.24 -12.19 6.32
N GLY A 134 -4.27 -11.47 6.89
CA GLY A 134 -3.66 -11.79 8.18
C GLY A 134 -4.31 -10.96 9.28
N ILE A 135 -4.88 -11.61 10.30
CA ILE A 135 -5.44 -10.94 11.47
C ILE A 135 -4.44 -11.06 12.62
N LEU A 136 -4.10 -9.92 13.22
CA LEU A 136 -3.36 -9.87 14.47
C LEU A 136 -4.27 -9.34 15.56
N ASP A 137 -4.51 -10.14 16.60
CA ASP A 137 -5.25 -9.67 17.76
C ASP A 137 -4.38 -9.65 19.01
N SER A 138 -4.70 -8.76 19.94
CA SER A 138 -4.27 -8.90 21.33
C SER A 138 -5.00 -10.08 21.98
N ALA A 139 -4.37 -10.73 22.98
CA ALA A 139 -4.90 -11.93 23.63
C ALA A 139 -6.22 -11.68 24.38
N ASP A 140 -6.52 -10.43 24.67
CA ASP A 140 -7.75 -9.94 25.31
C ASP A 140 -8.79 -9.44 24.30
N ASP A 141 -8.57 -9.62 22.99
CA ASP A 141 -9.45 -9.19 21.88
C ASP A 141 -9.71 -7.67 21.80
N THR A 142 -8.96 -6.87 22.58
CA THR A 142 -9.14 -5.42 22.64
C THR A 142 -8.68 -4.71 21.36
N TYR A 143 -7.65 -5.24 20.70
CA TYR A 143 -7.02 -4.64 19.55
C TYR A 143 -6.86 -5.62 18.40
N ARG A 144 -7.16 -5.16 17.18
CA ARG A 144 -7.10 -5.95 15.96
C ARG A 144 -6.41 -5.20 14.82
N ILE A 145 -5.50 -5.87 14.12
CA ILE A 145 -4.90 -5.39 12.86
C ILE A 145 -5.23 -6.40 11.76
N ASP A 146 -5.96 -5.95 10.75
CA ASP A 146 -6.17 -6.73 9.51
C ASP A 146 -5.10 -6.33 8.49
N VAL A 147 -4.42 -7.29 7.87
CA VAL A 147 -3.43 -7.04 6.82
C VAL A 147 -3.86 -7.72 5.53
N SER A 148 -4.04 -6.91 4.48
CA SER A 148 -4.28 -7.38 3.12
C SER A 148 -3.10 -7.13 2.21
N VAL A 149 -2.90 -8.03 1.25
CA VAL A 149 -1.76 -8.00 0.32
C VAL A 149 -2.28 -8.13 -1.10
N PHE A 150 -1.80 -7.26 -1.99
CA PHE A 150 -2.07 -7.29 -3.42
C PHE A 150 -0.76 -7.25 -4.19
N PHE A 151 -0.64 -8.08 -5.22
CA PHE A 151 0.54 -8.15 -6.07
C PHE A 151 0.29 -7.50 -7.43
N ILE A 152 1.19 -6.62 -7.84
CA ILE A 152 1.25 -6.10 -9.20
C ILE A 152 2.09 -7.08 -10.03
N PRO A 153 1.55 -7.65 -11.13
CA PRO A 153 2.30 -8.61 -11.94
C PRO A 153 3.63 -8.02 -12.42
N LEU A 154 4.73 -8.75 -12.22
CA LEU A 154 6.10 -8.25 -12.38
C LEU A 154 6.38 -7.03 -11.48
N SER A 155 6.13 -5.83 -11.98
CA SER A 155 6.22 -4.59 -11.20
C SER A 155 5.43 -3.49 -11.86
N LEU A 156 5.04 -2.45 -11.10
CA LEU A 156 4.37 -1.28 -11.67
C LEU A 156 5.18 -0.68 -12.82
N GLU A 157 6.49 -0.55 -12.63
CA GLU A 157 7.40 -0.01 -13.64
C GLU A 157 7.38 -0.85 -14.92
N ARG A 158 7.48 -2.18 -14.81
CA ARG A 158 7.44 -3.07 -15.98
C ARG A 158 6.08 -3.05 -16.68
N GLN A 159 4.97 -2.95 -15.94
CA GLN A 159 3.64 -2.84 -16.52
C GLN A 159 3.50 -1.55 -17.34
N ILE A 160 3.95 -0.41 -16.78
CA ILE A 160 3.92 0.88 -17.49
C ILE A 160 4.80 0.84 -18.72
N GLN A 161 5.99 0.25 -18.62
CA GLN A 161 6.89 0.11 -19.77
C GLN A 161 6.25 -0.70 -20.89
N LYS A 162 5.73 -1.89 -20.57
CA LYS A 162 5.09 -2.76 -21.54
C LYS A 162 3.93 -2.06 -22.25
N LYS A 163 3.02 -1.45 -21.48
CA LYS A 163 1.85 -0.76 -22.03
C LYS A 163 2.21 0.49 -22.81
N GLY A 164 3.21 1.23 -22.35
CA GLY A 164 3.75 2.40 -23.05
C GLY A 164 4.32 2.05 -24.41
N ARG A 165 5.06 0.93 -24.53
CA ARG A 165 5.55 0.45 -25.84
C ARG A 165 4.41 0.03 -26.77
N GLU A 166 3.40 -0.66 -26.25
CA GLU A 166 2.20 -1.05 -27.01
C GLU A 166 1.45 0.17 -27.59
N ILE A 167 1.26 1.23 -26.78
CA ILE A 167 0.50 2.41 -27.17
C ILE A 167 1.31 3.35 -28.08
N THR A 168 2.59 3.57 -27.76
CA THR A 168 3.42 4.58 -28.46
C THR A 168 4.18 4.03 -29.67
N GLY A 169 4.25 2.70 -29.82
CA GLY A 169 5.03 2.04 -30.87
C GLY A 169 6.56 2.19 -30.72
N CYS A 170 7.04 2.82 -29.64
CA CYS A 170 8.47 2.92 -29.36
C CYS A 170 9.02 1.55 -28.96
N LYS A 171 9.92 0.99 -29.79
CA LYS A 171 10.64 -0.26 -29.50
C LYS A 171 11.86 -0.05 -28.62
N ASP A 172 12.40 1.18 -28.60
CA ASP A 172 13.59 1.55 -27.85
C ASP A 172 13.20 2.24 -26.54
N GLY A 173 13.72 1.70 -25.42
CA GLY A 173 13.54 2.24 -24.08
C GLY A 173 13.49 1.14 -23.02
N GLU A 174 14.63 0.81 -22.41
CA GLU A 174 14.75 -0.15 -21.30
C GLU A 174 14.20 0.42 -19.97
N SER A 175 13.96 1.74 -19.90
CA SER A 175 13.58 2.44 -18.67
C SER A 175 12.33 3.34 -18.83
N LEU A 176 11.65 3.64 -17.73
CA LEU A 176 10.58 4.65 -17.70
C LEU A 176 11.05 6.05 -18.09
N ALA A 177 12.36 6.31 -17.99
CA ALA A 177 12.94 7.59 -18.36
C ALA A 177 12.86 7.82 -19.88
N GLU A 178 13.01 6.76 -20.67
CA GLU A 178 13.05 6.81 -22.14
C GLU A 178 11.65 6.89 -22.77
N LEU A 179 10.62 6.43 -22.05
CA LEU A 179 9.22 6.56 -22.47
C LEU A 179 8.65 7.98 -22.32
N LYS A 180 9.40 8.91 -21.69
CA LYS A 180 8.95 10.29 -21.51
C LYS A 180 9.33 11.16 -22.69
N LYS A 181 8.37 11.40 -23.58
CA LYS A 181 8.47 12.47 -24.57
C LYS A 181 7.94 13.83 -24.06
N CYS A 182 7.28 13.89 -22.89
CA CYS A 182 6.55 15.08 -22.45
C CYS A 182 6.62 15.43 -20.94
N GLY A 183 7.52 14.87 -20.12
CA GLY A 183 7.51 15.21 -18.68
C GLY A 183 8.32 14.36 -17.71
N THR A 184 8.03 14.49 -16.41
CA THR A 184 8.60 13.75 -15.28
C THR A 184 7.99 12.34 -15.11
N VAL A 185 8.54 11.50 -14.20
CA VAL A 185 8.07 10.09 -14.09
C VAL A 185 6.69 10.11 -13.47
N ASP A 186 6.49 10.98 -12.49
CA ASP A 186 5.19 11.18 -11.85
C ASP A 186 4.14 11.68 -12.84
N GLU A 187 4.49 12.57 -13.77
CA GLU A 187 3.57 13.02 -14.83
C GLU A 187 3.18 11.87 -15.77
N LEU A 188 4.14 11.02 -16.15
CA LEU A 188 3.83 9.82 -16.91
C LEU A 188 2.89 8.88 -16.13
N ILE A 189 3.17 8.63 -14.85
CA ILE A 189 2.34 7.77 -13.99
C ILE A 189 0.92 8.31 -13.88
N ARG A 190 0.74 9.63 -13.69
CA ARG A 190 -0.59 10.24 -13.65
C ARG A 190 -1.32 10.05 -14.97
N LYS A 191 -0.65 10.35 -16.08
CA LYS A 191 -1.20 10.17 -17.43
C LYS A 191 -1.66 8.73 -17.68
N VAL A 192 -0.87 7.73 -17.27
CA VAL A 192 -1.22 6.30 -17.39
C VAL A 192 -2.55 5.98 -16.71
N VAL A 193 -2.79 6.57 -15.53
CA VAL A 193 -4.04 6.37 -14.78
C VAL A 193 -5.19 7.15 -15.42
N ASP A 194 -4.97 8.40 -15.79
CA ASP A 194 -6.00 9.30 -16.32
C ASP A 194 -6.52 8.85 -17.70
N GLU A 195 -5.61 8.38 -18.56
CA GLU A 195 -5.93 7.86 -19.88
C GLU A 195 -6.40 6.39 -19.87
N GLY A 196 -6.47 5.76 -18.68
CA GLY A 196 -7.03 4.42 -18.54
C GLY A 196 -6.22 3.33 -19.23
N TRP A 197 -4.88 3.44 -19.26
CA TRP A 197 -4.02 2.50 -19.98
C TRP A 197 -4.20 1.05 -19.54
N PHE A 198 -4.60 0.83 -18.28
CA PHE A 198 -4.78 -0.50 -17.70
C PHE A 198 -6.24 -0.89 -17.46
N ASP A 199 -7.24 -0.13 -17.92
CA ASP A 199 -8.66 -0.38 -17.61
C ASP A 199 -9.12 -1.79 -18.06
N ASN A 200 -8.47 -2.33 -19.09
CA ASN A 200 -8.73 -3.68 -19.62
C ASN A 200 -7.91 -4.80 -18.96
N GLU A 201 -6.94 -4.48 -18.11
CA GLU A 201 -6.11 -5.47 -17.42
C GLU A 201 -6.82 -6.01 -16.17
N LYS A 202 -6.79 -7.34 -15.99
CA LYS A 202 -7.47 -8.00 -14.87
C LYS A 202 -6.98 -7.50 -13.50
N TRP A 203 -5.67 -7.47 -13.30
CA TRP A 203 -5.06 -7.02 -12.04
C TRP A 203 -5.46 -5.58 -11.70
N TYR A 204 -5.54 -4.70 -12.68
CA TYR A 204 -5.88 -3.30 -12.46
C TYR A 204 -7.34 -3.15 -12.05
N ARG A 205 -8.26 -3.88 -12.69
CA ARG A 205 -9.67 -3.90 -12.26
C ARG A 205 -9.83 -4.40 -10.83
N GLU A 206 -9.15 -5.50 -10.48
CA GLU A 206 -9.19 -6.05 -9.11
C GLU A 206 -8.67 -5.05 -8.08
N LEU A 207 -7.57 -4.35 -8.39
CA LEU A 207 -7.03 -3.28 -7.54
C LEU A 207 -8.00 -2.10 -7.39
N VAL A 208 -8.58 -1.63 -8.50
CA VAL A 208 -9.55 -0.52 -8.49
C VAL A 208 -10.81 -0.90 -7.72
N ASP A 209 -11.33 -2.11 -7.90
CA ASP A 209 -12.51 -2.59 -7.19
C ASP A 209 -12.26 -2.68 -5.68
N PHE A 210 -11.07 -3.14 -5.28
CA PHE A 210 -10.66 -3.11 -3.88
C PHE A 210 -10.57 -1.68 -3.35
N ILE A 211 -9.90 -0.77 -4.07
CA ILE A 211 -9.78 0.64 -3.67
C ILE A 211 -11.17 1.27 -3.54
N LYS A 212 -12.09 1.05 -4.48
CA LYS A 212 -13.48 1.52 -4.38
C LYS A 212 -14.19 0.97 -3.14
N LYS A 213 -14.05 -0.32 -2.86
CA LYS A 213 -14.64 -0.97 -1.68
C LYS A 213 -14.15 -0.38 -0.36
N ILE A 214 -12.90 0.08 -0.29
CA ILE A 214 -12.32 0.64 0.94
C ILE A 214 -12.47 2.17 1.04
N THR A 215 -12.82 2.84 -0.07
CA THR A 215 -12.96 4.30 -0.13
C THR A 215 -14.42 4.78 -0.12
N SER A 216 -15.40 3.92 -0.42
CA SER A 216 -16.83 4.17 -0.18
C SER A 216 -17.18 4.32 1.31
#